data_AF-A0A0C2W2U2-F1
#
_entry.id   AF-A0A0C2W2U2-F1
#
_cell.length_a   1.000
_cell.length_b   1.000
_cell.length_c   1.000
_cell.angle_alpha   90.00
_cell.angle_beta   90.00
_cell.angle_gamma   90.00
#
_symmetry.space_group_name_H-M   'P 1'
#
loop_
_entity.id
_entity.type
_entity.pdbx_description
1 polymer ?
#
loop_
_entity_poly.entity_id
_entity_poly.type
_entity_poly.pdbx_seq_one_letter_code
_entity_poly.pdbx_strand_id
1 'polypeptide(L)'
;MIKDYPLKIELPINEWQEVMEPLLDLQDNLLQMSNFASTTDLLDCDECTVFHLLRELLHLGLHLGMFQGEDDDASIQSVMNVRKRRGVVSSTTNKRKKKILKRKDADGILLSLFAQLPEIMENSSPNEQLIKLLNDILHFESSEIARRVRFVSDAQKLVDLLVYLIDEKNALNRIQPDATRKATLLALDVFARAPILPSSPFLHGDNKLHPHPWTDGIPIQILSQTIFAGRILDRRYIVPVLVVERGFKGKDGVWLVSGDAGGNDLPMEEWRQSSIPSSMRAQVMLGLAKAIQYFHSMGIVLHGEFGSNDVFLDSALHPKIRCLCSFSRIPLEQSSKAWFSPTDNIFSFGCLFYELFSVVDTKPSSSTKQRRHLIADRPYKYVWQLIQECCAEDLGNRPTMDEIVQEIESWTID
;
A
#
# COMPACT_ATOMS: atom_id res chain seq x y z
N MET A 1 -19.10 -21.91 -16.02
CA MET A 1 -18.64 -20.52 -15.82
C MET A 1 -19.83 -19.73 -15.30
N ILE A 2 -19.86 -19.44 -14.00
CA ILE A 2 -20.84 -18.53 -13.40
C ILE A 2 -20.29 -17.13 -13.68
N LYS A 3 -20.93 -16.39 -14.61
CA LYS A 3 -20.43 -15.07 -15.05
C LYS A 3 -20.77 -13.93 -14.07
N ASP A 4 -21.61 -14.20 -13.08
CA ASP A 4 -22.23 -13.16 -12.25
C ASP A 4 -21.90 -13.29 -10.75
N TYR A 5 -20.71 -13.83 -10.41
CA TYR A 5 -20.24 -13.91 -9.03
C TYR A 5 -19.17 -12.86 -8.74
N PRO A 6 -19.27 -12.12 -7.61
CA PRO A 6 -20.35 -12.20 -6.60
C PRO A 6 -21.66 -11.57 -7.09
N LEU A 7 -22.79 -12.16 -6.66
CA LEU A 7 -24.13 -11.60 -6.84
C LEU A 7 -24.12 -10.13 -6.41
N LYS A 8 -24.76 -9.27 -7.21
CA LYS A 8 -24.88 -7.84 -6.93
C LYS A 8 -25.74 -7.66 -5.68
N ILE A 9 -25.11 -7.60 -4.51
CA ILE A 9 -25.77 -7.31 -3.24
C ILE A 9 -25.90 -5.78 -3.15
N GLU A 10 -27.08 -5.26 -3.43
CA GLU A 10 -27.45 -3.87 -3.20
C GLU A 10 -28.14 -3.78 -1.83
N LEU A 11 -27.35 -3.60 -0.76
CA LEU A 11 -27.91 -3.26 0.56
C LEU A 11 -27.76 -1.75 0.80
N PRO A 12 -28.79 -1.10 1.37
CA PRO A 12 -28.69 0.23 1.96
C PRO A 12 -27.54 0.35 2.98
N ILE A 13 -27.01 1.56 3.18
CA ILE A 13 -25.89 1.83 4.10
C ILE A 13 -26.17 1.32 5.51
N ASN A 14 -27.35 1.60 6.04
CA ASN A 14 -27.77 1.18 7.37
C ASN A 14 -27.78 -0.35 7.52
N GLU A 15 -28.19 -1.08 6.48
CA GLU A 15 -28.15 -2.54 6.49
C GLU A 15 -26.72 -3.08 6.46
N TRP A 16 -25.81 -2.44 5.70
CA TRP A 16 -24.39 -2.76 5.78
C TRP A 16 -23.81 -2.50 7.16
N GLN A 17 -24.17 -1.40 7.82
CA GLN A 17 -23.72 -1.10 9.18
C GLN A 17 -24.16 -2.20 10.16
N GLU A 18 -25.42 -2.63 10.08
CA GLU A 18 -25.98 -3.71 10.91
C GLU A 18 -25.28 -5.06 10.66
N VAL A 19 -24.98 -5.38 9.39
CA VAL A 19 -24.26 -6.61 9.03
C VAL A 19 -22.80 -6.58 9.49
N MET A 20 -22.17 -5.41 9.48
CA MET A 20 -20.75 -5.24 9.81
C MET A 20 -20.49 -5.17 11.31
N GLU A 21 -21.45 -4.73 12.13
CA GLU A 21 -21.25 -4.57 13.57
C GLU A 21 -20.81 -5.87 14.28
N PRO A 22 -21.46 -7.05 14.07
CA PRO A 22 -21.01 -8.30 14.66
C PRO A 22 -19.60 -8.72 14.20
N LEU A 23 -19.23 -8.39 12.96
CA LEU A 23 -17.92 -8.71 12.39
C LEU A 23 -16.82 -7.85 13.02
N LEU A 24 -17.08 -6.55 13.20
CA LEU A 24 -16.18 -5.63 13.89
C LEU A 24 -16.03 -5.97 15.37
N ASP A 25 -17.09 -6.47 16.01
CA ASP A 25 -17.04 -6.92 17.40
C ASP A 25 -16.25 -8.20 17.57
N LEU A 26 -16.42 -9.15 16.65
CA LEU A 26 -15.58 -10.34 16.59
C LEU A 26 -14.11 -9.94 16.38
N GLN A 27 -13.83 -9.00 15.48
CA GLN A 27 -12.48 -8.51 15.24
C GLN A 27 -11.85 -7.86 16.48
N ASP A 28 -12.59 -7.01 17.19
CA ASP A 28 -12.11 -6.41 18.46
C ASP A 28 -11.81 -7.50 19.52
N ASN A 29 -12.66 -8.53 19.61
CA ASN A 29 -12.44 -9.62 20.55
C ASN A 29 -11.15 -10.39 20.20
N LEU A 30 -10.88 -10.60 18.91
CA LEU A 30 -9.65 -11.23 18.44
C LEU A 30 -8.41 -10.38 18.74
N LEU A 31 -8.47 -9.08 18.47
CA LEU A 31 -7.37 -8.14 18.73
C LEU A 31 -7.00 -8.04 20.22
N GLN A 32 -7.92 -8.36 21.12
CA GLN A 32 -7.71 -8.38 22.57
C GLN A 32 -7.07 -9.67 23.09
N MET A 33 -7.04 -10.75 22.29
CA MET A 33 -6.41 -12.01 22.70
C MET A 33 -4.88 -11.83 22.79
N SER A 34 -4.28 -12.23 23.91
CA SER A 34 -2.84 -12.07 24.16
C SER A 34 -1.94 -12.76 23.14
N ASN A 35 -2.47 -13.79 22.46
CA ASN A 35 -1.74 -14.60 21.49
C ASN A 35 -2.04 -14.19 20.04
N PHE A 36 -2.91 -13.20 19.82
CA PHE A 36 -3.22 -12.66 18.49
C PHE A 36 -2.15 -11.64 18.12
N ALA A 37 -0.96 -12.11 17.75
CA ALA A 37 0.12 -11.23 17.32
C ALA A 37 -0.19 -10.64 15.92
N SER A 38 -0.82 -11.40 15.04
CA SER A 38 -1.34 -10.94 13.75
C SER A 38 -2.56 -11.78 13.31
N THR A 39 -3.26 -11.31 12.27
CA THR A 39 -4.25 -12.14 11.56
C THR A 39 -3.63 -13.40 10.93
N THR A 40 -2.29 -13.44 10.84
CA THR A 40 -1.52 -14.46 10.14
C THR A 40 -1.17 -15.63 11.05
N ASP A 41 -1.04 -15.38 12.35
CA ASP A 41 -0.64 -16.40 13.35
C ASP A 41 -1.77 -17.38 13.73
N LEU A 42 -3.01 -17.09 13.32
CA LEU A 42 -4.15 -18.00 13.50
C LEU A 42 -4.32 -19.02 12.36
N LEU A 43 -3.58 -18.88 11.27
CA LEU A 43 -3.94 -19.41 9.96
C LEU A 43 -2.85 -20.30 9.33
N ASP A 44 -2.23 -21.18 10.11
CA ASP A 44 -1.66 -22.41 9.50
C ASP A 44 -2.77 -23.42 9.14
N CYS A 45 -4.02 -23.13 9.49
CA CYS A 45 -5.17 -23.89 9.07
C CYS A 45 -5.79 -23.26 7.82
N ASP A 46 -5.33 -23.72 6.66
CA ASP A 46 -5.92 -23.42 5.35
C ASP A 46 -7.44 -23.77 5.28
N GLU A 47 -7.95 -24.50 6.28
CA GLU A 47 -9.36 -24.91 6.40
C GLU A 47 -10.20 -23.96 7.28
N CYS A 48 -9.60 -23.01 8.01
CA CYS A 48 -10.34 -22.11 8.89
C CYS A 48 -11.02 -20.97 8.11
N THR A 49 -12.05 -21.35 7.36
CA THR A 49 -12.85 -20.50 6.47
C THR A 49 -13.40 -19.25 7.14
N VAL A 50 -13.67 -19.30 8.46
CA VAL A 50 -14.32 -18.19 9.19
C VAL A 50 -13.45 -16.93 9.25
N PHE A 51 -12.14 -17.05 9.48
CA PHE A 51 -11.26 -15.88 9.56
C PHE A 51 -10.98 -15.28 8.19
N HIS A 52 -10.79 -16.13 7.17
CA HIS A 52 -10.72 -15.70 5.79
C HIS A 52 -12.01 -14.96 5.39
N LEU A 53 -13.18 -15.56 5.63
CA LEU A 53 -14.47 -14.93 5.37
C LEU A 53 -14.63 -13.62 6.13
N LEU A 54 -14.27 -13.56 7.42
CA LEU A 54 -14.33 -12.34 8.21
C LEU A 54 -13.45 -11.25 7.58
N ARG A 55 -12.23 -11.59 7.17
CA ARG A 55 -11.29 -10.65 6.54
C ARG A 55 -11.81 -10.16 5.20
N GLU A 56 -12.28 -11.05 4.34
CA GLU A 56 -12.83 -10.70 3.03
C GLU A 56 -14.13 -9.88 3.18
N LEU A 57 -14.98 -10.19 4.17
CA LEU A 57 -16.18 -9.41 4.49
C LEU A 57 -15.82 -8.02 5.06
N LEU A 58 -14.77 -7.92 5.87
CA LEU A 58 -14.26 -6.64 6.37
C LEU A 58 -13.73 -5.78 5.23
N HIS A 59 -12.92 -6.37 4.34
CA HIS A 59 -12.47 -5.71 3.11
C HIS A 59 -13.69 -5.27 2.29
N LEU A 60 -14.68 -6.16 2.09
CA LEU A 60 -15.88 -5.87 1.31
C LEU A 60 -16.71 -4.73 1.92
N GLY A 61 -16.94 -4.74 3.22
CA GLY A 61 -17.68 -3.69 3.92
C GLY A 61 -16.99 -2.32 3.83
N LEU A 62 -15.66 -2.29 4.01
CA LEU A 62 -14.87 -1.06 3.84
C LEU A 62 -14.92 -0.55 2.39
N HIS A 63 -14.89 -1.45 1.41
CA HIS A 63 -15.01 -1.11 -0.01
C HIS A 63 -16.40 -0.61 -0.39
N LEU A 64 -17.47 -1.23 0.13
CA LEU A 64 -18.84 -0.84 -0.21
C LEU A 64 -19.23 0.54 0.32
N GLY A 65 -18.60 1.00 1.41
CA GLY A 65 -18.67 2.39 1.83
C GLY A 65 -18.05 3.37 0.82
N MET A 66 -17.10 2.92 -0.02
CA MET A 66 -16.47 3.75 -1.07
C MET A 66 -17.28 3.80 -2.37
N PHE A 67 -18.19 2.85 -2.60
CA PHE A 67 -18.93 2.73 -3.87
C PHE A 67 -20.33 3.37 -3.85
N GLN A 68 -20.81 3.88 -2.70
CA GLN A 68 -22.09 4.58 -2.65
C GLN A 68 -21.85 6.07 -2.91
N GLY A 69 -22.40 6.53 -4.04
CA GLY A 69 -22.05 7.77 -4.72
C GLY A 69 -22.29 9.06 -3.92
N GLU A 70 -21.73 10.13 -4.45
CA GLU A 70 -21.56 11.49 -3.94
C GLU A 70 -22.84 12.25 -3.54
N ASP A 71 -24.02 11.62 -3.59
CA ASP A 71 -25.29 12.34 -3.40
C ASP A 71 -25.61 12.67 -1.93
N ASP A 72 -24.81 12.21 -0.95
CA ASP A 72 -25.00 12.60 0.45
C ASP A 72 -23.68 12.55 1.26
N ASP A 73 -22.96 13.68 1.36
CA ASP A 73 -21.77 13.87 2.22
C ASP A 73 -22.03 13.45 3.69
N ALA A 74 -23.28 13.55 4.14
CA ALA A 74 -23.71 13.13 5.47
C ALA A 74 -23.62 11.61 5.69
N SER A 75 -23.65 10.81 4.61
CA SER A 75 -23.71 9.35 4.68
C SER A 75 -22.36 8.69 4.95
N ILE A 76 -21.26 9.24 4.42
CA ILE A 76 -19.90 8.72 4.63
C ILE A 76 -19.48 8.89 6.09
N GLN A 77 -19.77 10.05 6.69
CA GLN A 77 -19.54 10.27 8.12
C GLN A 77 -20.43 9.40 9.01
N SER A 78 -21.62 8.99 8.55
CA SER A 78 -22.50 8.07 9.29
C SER A 78 -21.90 6.66 9.42
N VAL A 79 -21.33 6.10 8.36
CA VAL A 79 -20.65 4.77 8.37
C VAL A 79 -19.45 4.75 9.31
N MET A 80 -18.69 5.83 9.36
CA MET A 80 -17.56 5.97 10.29
C MET A 80 -18.02 6.20 11.75
N ASN A 81 -19.19 6.83 11.94
CA ASN A 81 -19.76 7.13 13.26
C ASN A 81 -20.49 5.94 13.92
N VAL A 82 -20.49 4.75 13.30
CA VAL A 82 -21.10 3.51 13.81
C VAL A 82 -20.67 3.18 15.26
N ARG A 83 -19.54 3.73 15.74
CA ARG A 83 -19.14 3.63 17.13
C ARG A 83 -19.06 4.97 17.85
N LYS A 84 -20.21 5.62 18.05
CA LYS A 84 -20.48 6.31 19.34
C LYS A 84 -20.66 5.27 20.45
N ARG A 85 -19.68 4.39 20.66
CA ARG A 85 -19.66 3.57 21.88
C ARG A 85 -19.50 4.51 23.05
N ARG A 86 -20.50 4.51 23.95
CA ARG A 86 -20.32 4.99 25.33
C ARG A 86 -19.09 4.26 25.86
N GLY A 87 -17.97 4.98 25.95
CA GLY A 87 -16.74 4.41 26.46
C GLY A 87 -17.00 3.87 27.86
N VAL A 88 -17.09 2.55 27.98
CA VAL A 88 -16.80 1.86 29.24
C VAL A 88 -15.28 1.79 29.32
N VAL A 89 -14.67 2.96 29.52
CA VAL A 89 -13.37 3.08 30.16
C VAL A 89 -13.62 3.85 31.45
N SER A 90 -14.35 3.21 32.36
CA SER A 90 -14.28 3.55 33.78
C SER A 90 -12.99 2.97 34.34
N SER A 91 -11.83 3.50 33.94
CA SER A 91 -10.67 3.39 34.82
C SER A 91 -10.95 4.28 36.02
N THR A 92 -11.34 3.66 37.11
CA THR A 92 -11.48 4.28 38.43
C THR A 92 -10.07 4.65 38.91
N THR A 93 -9.50 5.71 38.35
CA THR A 93 -8.20 6.23 38.79
C THR A 93 -8.38 7.65 39.32
N ASN A 94 -9.00 7.69 40.49
CA ASN A 94 -9.09 8.86 41.34
C ASN A 94 -7.66 9.29 41.80
N LYS A 95 -7.32 10.55 41.55
CA LYS A 95 -6.44 11.40 42.38
C LYS A 95 -5.05 10.88 42.79
N ARG A 96 -4.24 10.40 41.84
CA ARG A 96 -2.78 10.30 42.04
C ARG A 96 -1.97 10.93 40.89
N LYS A 97 -2.29 12.18 40.56
CA LYS A 97 -1.42 13.03 39.71
C LYS A 97 -0.25 13.54 40.56
N LYS A 98 0.97 13.48 39.98
CA LYS A 98 2.28 13.96 40.49
C LYS A 98 3.12 12.97 41.29
N LYS A 99 3.65 11.91 40.66
CA LYS A 99 5.07 11.48 40.79
C LYS A 99 5.52 10.26 39.95
N ILE A 100 4.82 9.92 38.86
CA ILE A 100 5.28 8.86 37.94
C ILE A 100 5.62 9.52 36.61
N LEU A 101 6.75 10.23 36.59
CA LEU A 101 7.52 10.49 35.38
C LEU A 101 8.63 9.42 35.29
N LYS A 102 8.23 8.15 35.45
CA LYS A 102 9.06 6.97 35.20
C LYS A 102 8.55 6.40 33.90
N ARG A 103 9.43 6.29 32.89
CA ARG A 103 9.22 5.75 31.54
C ARG A 103 7.74 5.49 31.20
N LYS A 104 7.13 6.40 30.44
CA LYS A 104 5.82 6.10 29.86
C LYS A 104 5.96 4.82 29.06
N ASP A 105 5.22 3.80 29.45
CA ASP A 105 5.05 2.61 28.62
C ASP A 105 4.31 3.00 27.33
N ALA A 106 4.46 2.20 26.28
CA ALA A 106 3.80 2.47 25.00
C ALA A 106 2.26 2.54 25.15
N ASP A 107 1.67 1.80 26.08
CA ASP A 107 0.23 1.87 26.37
C ASP A 107 -0.18 3.25 26.87
N GLY A 108 0.55 3.82 27.83
CA GLY A 108 0.29 5.17 28.33
C GLY A 108 0.47 6.25 27.28
N ILE A 109 1.41 6.06 26.34
CA ILE A 109 1.61 6.98 25.21
C ILE A 109 0.46 6.87 24.21
N LEU A 110 0.05 5.66 23.81
CA LEU A 110 -1.08 5.43 22.92
C LEU A 110 -2.39 6.00 23.50
N LEU A 111 -2.68 5.75 24.77
CA LEU A 111 -3.85 6.32 25.44
C LEU A 111 -3.80 7.86 25.44
N SER A 112 -2.62 8.44 25.68
CA SER A 112 -2.42 9.89 25.62
C SER A 112 -2.66 10.44 24.21
N LEU A 113 -2.21 9.72 23.18
CA LEU A 113 -2.42 10.06 21.77
C LEU A 113 -3.91 10.04 21.43
N PHE A 114 -4.60 8.92 21.70
CA PHE A 114 -6.02 8.76 21.38
C PHE A 114 -6.92 9.75 22.12
N ALA A 115 -6.55 10.16 23.33
CA ALA A 115 -7.28 11.19 24.08
C ALA A 115 -7.19 12.59 23.45
N GLN A 116 -6.12 12.88 22.69
CA GLN A 116 -5.89 14.20 22.06
C GLN A 116 -6.32 14.24 20.59
N LEU A 117 -6.45 13.07 19.97
CA LEU A 117 -6.78 12.95 18.54
C LEU A 117 -8.04 13.72 18.11
N PRO A 118 -9.17 13.73 18.86
CA PRO A 118 -10.35 14.49 18.46
C PRO A 118 -10.08 15.99 18.30
N GLU A 119 -9.39 16.60 19.29
CA GLU A 119 -9.02 18.02 19.26
C GLU A 119 -8.06 18.32 18.09
N ILE A 120 -7.18 17.38 17.77
CA ILE A 120 -6.23 17.53 16.68
C ILE A 120 -6.93 17.44 15.33
N MET A 121 -7.83 16.48 15.13
CA MET A 121 -8.53 16.32 13.86
C MET A 121 -9.44 17.50 13.53
N GLU A 122 -9.89 18.25 14.53
CA GLU A 122 -10.59 19.53 14.36
C GLU A 122 -9.65 20.68 13.94
N ASN A 123 -8.37 20.60 14.30
CA ASN A 123 -7.37 21.61 13.98
C ASN A 123 -6.59 21.23 12.71
N SER A 124 -6.63 22.05 11.66
CA SER A 124 -6.03 21.71 10.35
C SER A 124 -4.49 21.51 10.32
N SER A 125 -3.79 21.63 11.45
CA SER A 125 -2.33 21.46 11.54
C SER A 125 -1.92 20.68 12.80
N PRO A 126 -0.91 19.78 12.73
CA PRO A 126 -0.46 19.03 13.89
C PRO A 126 0.27 19.94 14.89
N ASN A 127 -0.20 19.96 16.14
CA ASN A 127 0.45 20.73 17.21
C ASN A 127 1.75 20.06 17.69
N GLU A 128 2.61 20.83 18.36
CA GLU A 128 3.93 20.35 18.85
C GLU A 128 3.79 19.17 19.82
N GLN A 129 2.72 19.15 20.63
CA GLN A 129 2.47 18.08 21.59
C GLN A 129 2.17 16.74 20.91
N LEU A 130 1.39 16.76 19.81
CA LEU A 130 1.12 15.59 18.98
C LEU A 130 2.40 15.08 18.32
N ILE A 131 3.16 15.98 17.70
CA ILE A 131 4.44 15.65 17.05
C ILE A 131 5.35 14.95 18.05
N LYS A 132 5.41 15.45 19.30
CA LYS A 132 6.16 14.82 20.39
C LYS A 132 5.63 13.44 20.77
N LEU A 133 4.31 13.27 20.92
CA LEU A 133 3.72 11.97 21.26
C LEU A 133 3.93 10.93 20.15
N LEU A 134 3.78 11.34 18.90
CA LEU A 134 4.06 10.44 17.79
C LEU A 134 5.54 10.10 17.74
N ASN A 135 6.43 11.07 17.94
CA ASN A 135 7.85 10.78 18.03
C ASN A 135 8.12 9.73 19.11
N ASP A 136 7.55 9.90 20.31
CA ASP A 136 7.67 8.93 21.39
C ASP A 136 7.17 7.53 20.96
N ILE A 137 6.08 7.42 20.18
CA ILE A 137 5.58 6.16 19.62
C ILE A 137 6.55 5.57 18.59
N LEU A 138 7.09 6.38 17.69
CA LEU A 138 8.01 5.95 16.62
C LEU A 138 9.40 5.54 17.15
N HIS A 139 9.67 5.68 18.45
CA HIS A 139 10.85 5.10 19.09
C HIS A 139 10.70 3.60 19.41
N PHE A 140 9.47 3.09 19.45
CA PHE A 140 9.19 1.67 19.66
C PHE A 140 9.22 0.91 18.33
N GLU A 141 9.34 -0.42 18.42
CA GLU A 141 9.17 -1.27 17.24
C GLU A 141 7.73 -1.18 16.72
N SER A 142 7.57 -1.03 15.41
CA SER A 142 6.26 -0.86 14.77
C SER A 142 5.31 -2.02 15.08
N SER A 143 5.83 -3.25 15.06
CA SER A 143 5.08 -4.46 15.43
C SER A 143 4.66 -4.48 16.90
N GLU A 144 5.46 -3.90 17.81
CA GLU A 144 5.10 -3.81 19.23
C GLU A 144 3.92 -2.86 19.42
N ILE A 145 3.98 -1.67 18.80
CA ILE A 145 2.89 -0.69 18.87
C ILE A 145 1.64 -1.25 18.22
N ALA A 146 1.75 -1.85 17.04
CA ALA A 146 0.63 -2.46 16.35
C ALA A 146 -0.05 -3.50 17.25
N ARG A 147 0.71 -4.36 17.97
CA ARG A 147 0.17 -5.34 18.95
C ARG A 147 -0.62 -4.72 20.09
N ARG A 148 -0.31 -3.48 20.48
CA ARG A 148 -0.99 -2.75 21.57
C ARG A 148 -2.29 -2.07 21.11
N VAL A 149 -2.53 -1.97 19.81
CA VAL A 149 -3.83 -1.53 19.28
C VAL A 149 -4.84 -2.67 19.40
N ARG A 150 -5.83 -2.50 20.26
CA ARG A 150 -6.79 -3.57 20.65
C ARG A 150 -8.18 -3.42 20.03
N PHE A 151 -8.43 -2.29 19.38
CA PHE A 151 -9.75 -1.96 18.82
C PHE A 151 -9.58 -1.47 17.39
N VAL A 152 -10.50 -1.88 16.51
CA VAL A 152 -10.52 -1.44 15.11
C VAL A 152 -10.66 0.08 15.00
N SER A 153 -11.45 0.70 15.88
CA SER A 153 -11.61 2.16 15.91
C SER A 153 -10.33 2.90 16.29
N ASP A 154 -9.49 2.30 17.13
CA ASP A 154 -8.22 2.90 17.53
C ASP A 154 -7.17 2.69 16.43
N ALA A 155 -7.21 1.53 15.76
CA ALA A 155 -6.43 1.29 14.55
C ALA A 155 -6.77 2.35 13.48
N GLN A 156 -8.05 2.61 13.24
CA GLN A 156 -8.53 3.60 12.26
C GLN A 156 -7.95 4.98 12.54
N LYS A 157 -8.14 5.48 13.77
CA LYS A 157 -7.62 6.79 14.17
C LYS A 157 -6.10 6.90 14.06
N LEU A 158 -5.38 5.81 14.40
CA LEU A 158 -3.93 5.78 14.30
C LEU A 158 -3.47 5.82 12.83
N VAL A 159 -4.09 5.02 11.96
CA VAL A 159 -3.80 5.02 10.51
C VAL A 159 -4.10 6.38 9.89
N ASP A 160 -5.26 6.98 10.20
CA ASP A 160 -5.64 8.29 9.68
C ASP A 160 -4.64 9.37 10.07
N LEU A 161 -4.21 9.36 11.33
CA LEU A 161 -3.16 10.25 11.81
C LEU A 161 -1.83 10.02 11.09
N LEU A 162 -1.41 8.77 10.90
CA LEU A 162 -0.15 8.45 10.25
C LEU A 162 -0.17 8.90 8.78
N VAL A 163 -1.25 8.63 8.06
CA VAL A 163 -1.46 9.05 6.66
C VAL A 163 -1.39 10.58 6.57
N TYR A 164 -2.13 11.28 7.43
CA TYR A 164 -2.11 12.75 7.50
C TYR A 164 -0.69 13.30 7.66
N LEU A 165 0.10 12.70 8.56
CA LEU A 165 1.47 13.17 8.83
C LEU A 165 2.48 12.76 7.77
N ILE A 166 2.28 11.63 7.09
CA ILE A 166 3.09 11.22 5.94
C ILE A 166 2.87 12.18 4.77
N ASP A 167 1.63 12.59 4.54
CA ASP A 167 1.25 13.57 3.53
C ASP A 167 1.82 14.96 3.86
N GLU A 168 1.76 15.36 5.11
CA GLU A 168 2.44 16.54 5.66
C GLU A 168 3.95 16.29 5.83
N LYS A 169 4.67 15.96 4.75
CA LYS A 169 6.11 15.59 4.77
C LYS A 169 6.99 16.51 5.64
N ASN A 170 6.65 17.80 5.70
CA ASN A 170 7.37 18.78 6.52
C ASN A 170 7.23 18.54 8.04
N ALA A 171 6.14 17.94 8.50
CA ALA A 171 5.90 17.66 9.91
C ALA A 171 6.83 16.54 10.42
N LEU A 172 6.91 15.40 9.72
CA LEU A 172 7.73 14.27 10.14
C LEU A 172 9.23 14.53 9.94
N ASN A 173 9.62 15.22 8.87
CA ASN A 173 11.03 15.54 8.61
C ASN A 173 11.66 16.46 9.67
N ARG A 174 10.84 17.23 10.41
CA ARG A 174 11.31 18.04 11.55
C ARG A 174 11.70 17.18 12.76
N ILE A 175 11.20 15.94 12.84
CA ILE A 175 11.40 15.04 13.98
C ILE A 175 12.73 14.30 13.84
N GLN A 176 12.85 13.52 12.76
CA GLN A 176 14.03 12.71 12.44
C GLN A 176 14.00 12.35 10.95
N PRO A 177 15.17 12.17 10.29
CA PRO A 177 15.23 11.83 8.87
C PRO A 177 14.48 10.54 8.48
N ASP A 178 14.33 9.61 9.42
CA ASP A 178 13.69 8.30 9.21
C ASP A 178 12.24 8.23 9.74
N ALA A 179 11.66 9.36 10.16
CA ALA A 179 10.34 9.41 10.81
C ALA A 179 9.25 8.88 9.87
N THR A 180 9.27 9.33 8.62
CA THR A 180 8.31 8.94 7.58
C THR A 180 8.35 7.43 7.36
N ARG A 181 9.54 6.84 7.22
CA ARG A 181 9.69 5.39 7.06
C ARG A 181 9.14 4.62 8.25
N LYS A 182 9.46 5.03 9.48
CA LYS A 182 8.91 4.40 10.69
C LYS A 182 7.39 4.53 10.79
N ALA A 183 6.85 5.69 10.42
CA ALA A 183 5.40 5.93 10.38
C ALA A 183 4.72 5.02 9.35
N THR A 184 5.29 4.90 8.15
CA THR A 184 4.83 3.97 7.10
C THR A 184 4.86 2.52 7.58
N LEU A 185 5.96 2.07 8.21
CA LEU A 185 6.08 0.71 8.75
C LEU A 185 5.05 0.45 9.86
N LEU A 186 4.80 1.43 10.73
CA LEU A 186 3.75 1.36 11.74
C LEU A 186 2.36 1.24 11.11
N ALA A 187 2.07 2.03 10.07
CA ALA A 187 0.80 1.95 9.36
C ALA A 187 0.61 0.57 8.71
N LEU A 188 1.65 0.01 8.09
CA LEU A 188 1.64 -1.35 7.53
C LEU A 188 1.40 -2.43 8.59
N ASP A 189 2.04 -2.32 9.76
CA ASP A 189 1.84 -3.29 10.86
C ASP A 189 0.46 -3.20 11.47
N VAL A 190 -0.09 -1.99 11.61
CA VAL A 190 -1.49 -1.80 12.06
C VAL A 190 -2.45 -2.39 11.04
N PHE A 191 -2.23 -2.14 9.74
CA PHE A 191 -3.05 -2.70 8.66
C PHE A 191 -3.02 -4.24 8.62
N ALA A 192 -1.85 -4.85 8.80
CA ALA A 192 -1.72 -6.31 8.83
C ALA A 192 -2.50 -6.96 9.99
N ARG A 193 -2.66 -6.26 11.12
CA ARG A 193 -3.48 -6.72 12.27
C ARG A 193 -4.95 -6.38 12.11
N ALA A 194 -5.27 -5.20 11.60
CA ALA A 194 -6.61 -4.72 11.38
C ALA A 194 -6.68 -4.13 9.96
N PRO A 195 -7.19 -4.86 8.95
CA PRO A 195 -7.22 -4.38 7.57
C PRO A 195 -8.22 -3.24 7.42
N ILE A 196 -7.76 -2.02 7.68
CA ILE A 196 -8.53 -0.78 7.62
C ILE A 196 -7.99 0.11 6.50
N LEU A 197 -8.88 0.83 5.81
CA LEU A 197 -8.45 1.82 4.83
C LEU A 197 -8.46 3.21 5.48
N PRO A 198 -7.53 4.11 5.14
CA PRO A 198 -7.54 5.47 5.66
C PRO A 198 -8.87 6.16 5.38
N SER A 199 -9.43 6.81 6.40
CA SER A 199 -10.67 7.59 6.33
C SER A 199 -10.51 8.89 5.56
N SER A 200 -9.27 9.33 5.29
CA SER A 200 -9.00 10.61 4.64
C SER A 200 -9.87 10.69 3.38
N PRO A 201 -10.65 11.76 3.20
CA PRO A 201 -11.49 11.90 2.02
C PRO A 201 -10.60 11.72 0.81
N PHE A 202 -11.08 10.91 -0.14
CA PHE A 202 -10.61 10.94 -1.52
C PHE A 202 -10.35 12.40 -1.85
N LEU A 203 -9.09 12.75 -2.13
CA LEU A 203 -8.71 14.13 -2.41
C LEU A 203 -9.70 14.64 -3.45
N HIS A 204 -10.60 15.53 -3.02
CA HIS A 204 -11.60 16.26 -3.82
C HIS A 204 -10.88 17.28 -4.74
N GLY A 205 -9.76 16.88 -5.32
CA GLY A 205 -9.19 17.62 -6.42
C GLY A 205 -9.97 17.25 -7.66
N ASP A 206 -10.37 18.24 -8.45
CA ASP A 206 -10.86 18.13 -9.84
C ASP A 206 -9.83 17.49 -10.80
N ASN A 207 -8.95 16.64 -10.29
CA ASN A 207 -7.89 15.99 -11.00
C ASN A 207 -8.53 15.04 -12.00
N LYS A 208 -8.03 15.10 -13.24
CA LYS A 208 -8.45 14.17 -14.28
C LYS A 208 -8.10 12.77 -13.84
N LEU A 209 -9.12 11.94 -13.74
CA LEU A 209 -8.99 10.55 -13.36
C LEU A 209 -8.67 9.73 -14.61
N HIS A 210 -7.62 8.92 -14.53
CA HIS A 210 -7.26 7.99 -15.60
C HIS A 210 -7.66 6.56 -15.19
N PRO A 211 -8.83 6.07 -15.62
CA PRO A 211 -9.28 4.73 -15.27
C PRO A 211 -8.38 3.69 -15.94
N HIS A 212 -7.78 2.81 -15.14
CA HIS A 212 -7.04 1.66 -15.66
C HIS A 212 -7.90 0.39 -15.60
N PRO A 213 -8.15 -0.30 -16.73
CA PRO A 213 -8.89 -1.56 -16.70
C PRO A 213 -8.03 -2.61 -16.02
N TRP A 214 -8.51 -3.17 -14.93
CA TRP A 214 -7.91 -4.36 -14.34
C TRP A 214 -8.79 -5.57 -14.63
N THR A 215 -8.15 -6.72 -14.79
CA THR A 215 -8.81 -7.98 -15.15
C THR A 215 -9.71 -8.46 -14.02
N ASP A 216 -10.85 -9.05 -14.38
CA ASP A 216 -11.71 -9.75 -13.44
C ASP A 216 -10.91 -10.80 -12.64
N GLY A 217 -11.15 -10.86 -11.32
CA GLY A 217 -10.59 -11.89 -10.44
C GLY A 217 -9.43 -11.47 -9.54
N ILE A 218 -9.08 -10.19 -9.46
CA ILE A 218 -8.13 -9.73 -8.44
C ILE A 218 -8.77 -9.87 -7.06
N PRO A 219 -8.12 -10.56 -6.10
CA PRO A 219 -8.64 -10.66 -4.74
C PRO A 219 -8.81 -9.28 -4.11
N ILE A 220 -9.92 -9.05 -3.44
CA ILE A 220 -10.23 -7.77 -2.79
C ILE A 220 -9.17 -7.38 -1.74
N GLN A 221 -8.56 -8.37 -1.09
CA GLN A 221 -7.39 -8.21 -0.23
C GLN A 221 -6.23 -7.48 -0.94
N ILE A 222 -5.89 -7.89 -2.17
CA ILE A 222 -4.81 -7.28 -2.96
C ILE A 222 -5.17 -5.84 -3.35
N LEU A 223 -6.43 -5.60 -3.73
CA LEU A 223 -6.91 -4.25 -4.02
C LEU A 223 -6.77 -3.35 -2.79
N SER A 224 -7.21 -3.81 -1.61
CA SER A 224 -7.07 -3.05 -0.37
C SER A 224 -5.60 -2.76 -0.03
N GLN A 225 -4.71 -3.75 -0.17
CA GLN A 225 -3.27 -3.54 0.05
C GLN A 225 -2.70 -2.50 -0.91
N THR A 226 -3.10 -2.55 -2.18
CA THR A 226 -2.63 -1.61 -3.20
C THR A 226 -3.11 -0.18 -2.93
N ILE A 227 -4.38 -0.01 -2.55
CA ILE A 227 -4.94 1.29 -2.17
C ILE A 227 -4.20 1.82 -0.95
N PHE A 228 -4.04 0.99 0.07
CA PHE A 228 -3.34 1.35 1.30
C PHE A 228 -1.91 1.81 1.00
N ALA A 229 -1.15 1.02 0.23
CA ALA A 229 0.19 1.35 -0.23
C ALA A 229 0.25 2.70 -0.96
N GLY A 230 -0.69 2.93 -1.88
CA GLY A 230 -0.81 4.18 -2.62
C GLY A 230 -1.02 5.42 -1.75
N ARG A 231 -1.45 5.24 -0.48
CA ARG A 231 -1.66 6.34 0.47
C ARG A 231 -0.48 6.57 1.41
N ILE A 232 0.22 5.53 1.84
CA ILE A 232 1.24 5.66 2.91
C ILE A 232 2.68 5.61 2.42
N LEU A 233 2.91 5.22 1.17
CA LEU A 233 4.26 5.14 0.61
C LEU A 233 4.73 6.46 0.06
N ASP A 234 6.04 6.60 -0.08
CA ASP A 234 6.63 7.82 -0.60
C ASP A 234 6.22 8.05 -2.05
N ARG A 235 5.45 9.11 -2.27
CA ARG A 235 4.96 9.57 -3.59
C ARG A 235 6.06 9.85 -4.63
N ARG A 236 7.34 9.81 -4.23
CA ARG A 236 8.48 9.80 -5.16
C ARG A 236 8.60 8.51 -5.95
N TYR A 237 8.12 7.39 -5.41
CA TYR A 237 8.30 6.05 -5.98
C TYR A 237 6.98 5.39 -6.41
N ILE A 238 5.84 5.86 -5.90
CA ILE A 238 4.52 5.30 -6.20
C ILE A 238 3.60 6.36 -6.81
N VAL A 239 2.78 5.96 -7.78
CA VAL A 239 1.62 6.75 -8.20
C VAL A 239 0.50 6.53 -7.18
N PRO A 240 -0.01 7.58 -6.52
CA PRO A 240 -1.02 7.41 -5.48
C PRO A 240 -2.31 6.84 -6.05
N VAL A 241 -2.92 5.90 -5.33
CA VAL A 241 -4.25 5.38 -5.67
C VAL A 241 -5.28 6.21 -4.93
N LEU A 242 -6.12 6.94 -5.69
CA LEU A 242 -7.15 7.77 -5.11
C LEU A 242 -8.36 6.92 -4.76
N VAL A 243 -9.05 6.38 -5.76
CA VAL A 243 -10.34 5.73 -5.56
C VAL A 243 -10.42 4.43 -6.35
N VAL A 244 -11.36 3.59 -5.95
CA VAL A 244 -11.75 2.41 -6.70
C VAL A 244 -13.11 2.72 -7.32
N GLU A 245 -13.18 2.74 -8.64
CA GLU A 245 -14.44 2.93 -9.36
C GLU A 245 -14.92 1.59 -9.91
N ARG A 246 -16.23 1.35 -9.79
CA ARG A 246 -16.88 0.26 -10.52
C ARG A 246 -17.16 0.78 -11.95
N GLY A 247 -16.90 -0.05 -12.96
CA GLY A 247 -16.84 0.38 -14.35
C GLY A 247 -18.02 1.23 -14.83
N PHE A 248 -17.69 2.23 -15.66
CA PHE A 248 -18.65 3.10 -16.32
C PHE A 248 -19.49 2.31 -17.36
N LYS A 249 -20.80 2.52 -17.33
CA LYS A 249 -21.85 2.08 -18.29
C LYS A 249 -21.39 1.03 -19.32
N GLY A 250 -21.53 -0.25 -18.95
CA GLY A 250 -21.43 -1.38 -19.88
C GLY A 250 -20.09 -2.14 -19.88
N LYS A 251 -19.16 -1.78 -18.99
CA LYS A 251 -17.99 -2.61 -18.69
C LYS A 251 -18.05 -3.08 -17.24
N ASP A 252 -18.30 -4.36 -17.04
CA ASP A 252 -18.11 -5.00 -15.75
C ASP A 252 -16.61 -4.98 -15.42
N GLY A 253 -16.26 -4.58 -14.21
CA GLY A 253 -14.87 -4.48 -13.77
C GLY A 253 -14.66 -3.46 -12.66
N VAL A 254 -13.56 -3.63 -11.95
CA VAL A 254 -13.08 -2.71 -10.91
C VAL A 254 -11.89 -1.94 -11.46
N TRP A 255 -11.93 -0.62 -11.32
CA TRP A 255 -10.95 0.30 -11.86
C TRP A 255 -10.25 1.00 -10.70
N LEU A 256 -8.92 0.92 -10.65
CA LEU A 256 -8.18 1.80 -9.77
C LEU A 256 -8.01 3.14 -10.46
N VAL A 257 -8.57 4.15 -9.84
CA VAL A 257 -8.32 5.53 -10.19
C VAL A 257 -7.05 5.95 -9.47
N SER A 258 -5.99 6.11 -10.24
CA SER A 258 -4.76 6.70 -9.76
C SER A 258 -4.87 8.21 -9.78
N GLY A 259 -4.26 8.86 -8.79
CA GLY A 259 -4.15 10.30 -8.78
C GLY A 259 -3.31 10.77 -9.95
N ASP A 260 -3.60 12.00 -10.38
CA ASP A 260 -2.83 12.61 -11.44
C ASP A 260 -1.35 12.59 -11.06
N ALA A 261 -0.60 11.87 -11.87
CA ALA A 261 0.83 11.83 -11.87
C ALA A 261 1.22 13.20 -12.46
N GLY A 262 1.16 14.23 -11.60
CA GLY A 262 0.73 15.60 -11.93
C GLY A 262 0.89 16.09 -13.36
N GLY A 263 -0.15 15.93 -14.19
CA GLY A 263 -0.41 16.51 -15.52
C GLY A 263 0.64 16.29 -16.61
N ASN A 264 1.86 15.97 -16.23
CA ASN A 264 3.06 15.93 -17.05
C ASN A 264 3.79 14.59 -16.89
N ASP A 265 3.32 13.68 -16.03
CA ASP A 265 3.98 12.38 -15.92
C ASP A 265 3.66 11.57 -17.18
N LEU A 266 4.71 11.03 -17.80
CA LEU A 266 4.64 10.32 -19.08
C LEU A 266 4.78 8.81 -18.83
N PRO A 267 3.88 7.96 -19.36
CA PRO A 267 4.08 6.52 -19.30
C PRO A 267 5.43 6.13 -19.91
N MET A 268 6.17 5.23 -19.27
CA MET A 268 7.48 4.79 -19.75
C MET A 268 7.39 4.16 -21.15
N GLU A 269 6.28 3.49 -21.46
CA GLU A 269 5.98 2.97 -22.81
C GLU A 269 5.96 4.08 -23.87
N GLU A 270 5.37 5.24 -23.58
CA GLU A 270 5.35 6.37 -24.50
C GLU A 270 6.71 7.08 -24.54
N TRP A 271 7.34 7.26 -23.37
CA TRP A 271 8.64 7.90 -23.27
C TRP A 271 9.70 7.19 -24.11
N ARG A 272 9.80 5.85 -24.03
CA ARG A 272 10.85 5.07 -24.71
C ARG A 272 10.80 5.15 -26.24
N GLN A 273 9.67 5.55 -26.82
CA GLN A 273 9.53 5.77 -28.26
C GLN A 273 10.29 7.03 -28.73
N SER A 274 10.68 7.90 -27.80
CA SER A 274 11.50 9.08 -28.09
C SER A 274 12.98 8.72 -28.31
N SER A 275 13.68 9.54 -29.10
CA SER A 275 15.13 9.40 -29.31
C SER A 275 15.91 9.81 -28.05
N ILE A 276 16.05 8.88 -27.11
CA ILE A 276 16.65 9.11 -25.79
C ILE A 276 18.09 8.58 -25.74
N PRO A 277 19.06 9.37 -25.25
CA PRO A 277 20.42 8.92 -25.01
C PRO A 277 20.48 7.71 -24.05
N SER A 278 21.41 6.79 -24.30
CA SER A 278 21.59 5.60 -23.45
C SER A 278 21.88 5.94 -21.98
N SER A 279 22.54 7.08 -21.73
CA SER A 279 22.84 7.56 -20.38
C SER A 279 21.58 7.88 -19.58
N MET A 280 20.64 8.58 -20.21
CA MET A 280 19.35 8.90 -19.61
C MET A 280 18.50 7.65 -19.36
N ARG A 281 18.55 6.65 -20.26
CA ARG A 281 17.89 5.35 -20.05
C ARG A 281 18.43 4.64 -18.80
N ALA A 282 19.75 4.59 -18.64
CA ALA A 282 20.37 3.99 -17.47
C ALA A 282 20.04 4.75 -16.17
N GLN A 283 19.98 6.09 -16.20
CA GLN A 283 19.55 6.89 -15.05
C GLN A 283 18.11 6.60 -14.64
N VAL A 284 17.19 6.47 -15.60
CA VAL A 284 15.80 6.08 -15.33
C VAL A 284 15.73 4.68 -14.74
N MET A 285 16.49 3.72 -15.28
CA MET A 285 16.54 2.36 -14.74
C MET A 285 17.14 2.31 -13.32
N LEU A 286 18.13 3.15 -13.01
CA LEU A 286 18.64 3.31 -11.65
C LEU A 286 17.55 3.84 -10.71
N GLY A 287 16.81 4.86 -11.14
CA GLY A 287 15.66 5.36 -10.40
C GLY A 287 14.61 4.27 -10.13
N LEU A 288 14.35 3.43 -11.12
CA LEU A 288 13.37 2.35 -11.02
C LEU A 288 13.86 1.26 -10.06
N ALA A 289 15.14 0.89 -10.14
CA ALA A 289 15.75 -0.05 -9.22
C ALA A 289 15.65 0.44 -7.77
N LYS A 290 15.91 1.74 -7.52
CA LYS A 290 15.75 2.36 -6.19
C LYS A 290 14.29 2.36 -5.71
N ALA A 291 13.32 2.56 -6.61
CA ALA A 291 11.90 2.46 -6.27
C ALA A 291 11.54 1.04 -5.83
N ILE A 292 11.96 0.01 -6.56
CA ILE A 292 11.72 -1.40 -6.21
C ILE A 292 12.43 -1.79 -4.92
N GLN A 293 13.70 -1.39 -4.75
CA GLN A 293 14.46 -1.55 -3.51
C GLN A 293 13.71 -0.93 -2.32
N TYR A 294 13.17 0.28 -2.48
CA TYR A 294 12.34 0.93 -1.47
C TYR A 294 11.10 0.09 -1.12
N PHE A 295 10.35 -0.41 -2.11
CA PHE A 295 9.20 -1.28 -1.87
C PHE A 295 9.59 -2.55 -1.10
N HIS A 296 10.64 -3.24 -1.52
CA HIS A 296 11.15 -4.43 -0.83
C HIS A 296 11.57 -4.11 0.62
N SER A 297 12.20 -2.96 0.86
CA SER A 297 12.59 -2.50 2.20
C SER A 297 11.39 -2.20 3.13
N MET A 298 10.21 -1.98 2.56
CA MET A 298 8.94 -1.82 3.27
C MET A 298 8.17 -3.13 3.39
N GLY A 299 8.72 -4.24 2.89
CA GLY A 299 8.04 -5.54 2.85
C GLY A 299 6.92 -5.59 1.81
N ILE A 300 7.01 -4.79 0.74
CA ILE A 300 6.04 -4.72 -0.33
C ILE A 300 6.59 -5.42 -1.56
N VAL A 301 5.77 -6.28 -2.16
CA VAL A 301 6.09 -7.05 -3.36
C VAL A 301 5.15 -6.63 -4.47
N LEU A 302 5.69 -6.27 -5.62
CA LEU A 302 4.90 -5.86 -6.79
C LEU A 302 4.38 -7.10 -7.51
N HIS A 303 3.33 -6.94 -8.32
CA HIS A 303 2.83 -8.00 -9.18
C HIS A 303 3.91 -8.40 -10.21
N GLY A 304 4.16 -9.70 -10.38
CA GLY A 304 5.25 -10.23 -11.21
C GLY A 304 5.13 -9.92 -12.71
N GLU A 305 3.97 -9.43 -13.16
CA GLU A 305 3.75 -9.02 -14.55
C GLU A 305 3.79 -7.51 -14.77
N PHE A 306 4.30 -6.71 -13.80
CA PHE A 306 4.41 -5.27 -14.01
C PHE A 306 5.36 -4.94 -15.18
N GLY A 307 4.97 -3.94 -15.97
CA GLY A 307 5.67 -3.55 -17.20
C GLY A 307 5.80 -2.04 -17.36
N SER A 308 6.14 -1.60 -18.57
CA SER A 308 6.40 -0.19 -18.88
C SER A 308 5.13 0.68 -18.77
N ASN A 309 3.95 0.07 -18.88
CA ASN A 309 2.65 0.71 -18.66
C ASN A 309 2.28 0.93 -17.19
N ASP A 310 3.05 0.31 -16.29
CA ASP A 310 2.94 0.47 -14.85
C ASP A 310 4.00 1.44 -14.32
N VAL A 311 4.84 2.02 -15.18
CA VAL A 311 5.87 2.97 -14.78
C VAL A 311 5.64 4.32 -15.45
N PHE A 312 5.58 5.37 -14.65
CA PHE A 312 5.39 6.76 -15.06
C PHE A 312 6.65 7.54 -14.76
N LEU A 313 7.05 8.45 -15.64
CA LEU A 313 8.18 9.33 -15.43
C LEU A 313 7.67 10.73 -15.14
N ASP A 314 8.09 11.32 -14.02
CA ASP A 314 7.77 12.72 -13.74
C ASP A 314 8.57 13.68 -14.64
N SER A 315 8.34 14.99 -14.46
CA SER A 315 9.04 16.02 -15.24
C SER A 315 10.57 16.04 -15.06
N ALA A 316 11.08 15.41 -14.00
CA ALA A 316 12.51 15.20 -13.75
C ALA A 316 12.98 13.78 -14.12
N LEU A 317 12.14 13.02 -14.83
CA LEU A 317 12.36 11.64 -15.25
C LEU A 317 12.54 10.66 -14.08
N HIS A 318 12.01 10.98 -12.90
CA HIS A 318 11.97 9.99 -11.82
C HIS A 318 10.84 9.00 -12.06
N PRO A 319 11.13 7.69 -12.03
CA PRO A 319 10.11 6.68 -12.20
C PRO A 319 9.24 6.53 -10.96
N LYS A 320 7.93 6.50 -11.19
CA LYS A 320 6.88 6.17 -10.23
C LYS A 320 6.16 4.93 -10.69
N ILE A 321 5.98 3.96 -9.80
CA ILE A 321 5.31 2.71 -10.10
C ILE A 321 3.83 2.84 -9.78
N ARG A 322 2.98 2.47 -10.73
CA ARG A 322 1.54 2.28 -10.60
C ARG A 322 1.25 0.79 -10.80
N CYS A 323 1.39 0.00 -9.74
CA CYS A 323 1.24 -1.44 -9.85
C CYS A 323 0.43 -2.02 -8.67
N LEU A 324 -0.24 -3.14 -8.95
CA LEU A 324 -0.68 -4.09 -7.93
C LEU A 324 0.47 -4.44 -6.99
N CYS A 325 0.20 -4.42 -5.69
CA CYS A 325 1.19 -4.85 -4.73
C CYS A 325 0.58 -5.65 -3.59
N SER A 326 1.44 -6.42 -2.94
CA SER A 326 1.11 -7.17 -1.75
C SER A 326 2.12 -6.94 -0.62
N PHE A 327 1.64 -7.01 0.61
CA PHE A 327 2.47 -6.95 1.80
C PHE A 327 2.95 -8.35 2.13
N SER A 328 4.26 -8.58 2.06
CA SER A 328 4.91 -9.85 2.42
C SER A 328 4.55 -10.36 3.82
N ARG A 329 4.14 -9.45 4.71
CA ARG A 329 3.68 -9.75 6.07
C ARG A 329 2.27 -10.32 6.14
N ILE A 330 1.49 -10.26 5.06
CA ILE A 330 0.12 -10.76 5.01
C ILE A 330 0.10 -12.01 4.12
N PRO A 331 -0.28 -13.19 4.65
CA PRO A 331 -0.47 -14.39 3.88
C PRO A 331 -1.42 -14.14 2.72
N LEU A 332 -0.94 -14.54 1.56
CA LEU A 332 -1.71 -14.63 0.35
C LEU A 332 -2.24 -16.05 0.17
N GLU A 333 -3.39 -16.16 -0.48
CA GLU A 333 -3.86 -17.43 -1.00
C GLU A 333 -2.82 -18.02 -1.98
N GLN A 334 -2.77 -19.35 -2.08
CA GLN A 334 -1.79 -20.04 -2.91
C GLN A 334 -1.81 -19.58 -4.37
N SER A 335 -3.00 -19.25 -4.90
CA SER A 335 -3.19 -18.69 -6.23
C SER A 335 -2.49 -17.33 -6.40
N SER A 336 -2.61 -16.45 -5.40
CA SER A 336 -2.00 -15.11 -5.41
C SER A 336 -0.51 -15.14 -5.07
N LYS A 337 -0.03 -16.10 -4.26
CA LYS A 337 1.41 -16.25 -3.98
C LYS A 337 2.25 -16.38 -5.24
N ALA A 338 1.70 -17.01 -6.29
CA ALA A 338 2.38 -17.15 -7.58
C ALA A 338 2.56 -15.82 -8.34
N TRP A 339 1.81 -14.77 -7.97
CA TRP A 339 1.87 -13.46 -8.63
C TRP A 339 2.74 -12.45 -7.89
N PHE A 340 3.09 -12.69 -6.64
CA PHE A 340 3.83 -11.76 -5.81
C PHE A 340 5.09 -12.43 -5.25
N SER A 341 6.18 -12.36 -6.01
CA SER A 341 7.51 -12.76 -5.55
C SER A 341 8.54 -11.65 -5.75
N PRO A 342 9.38 -11.34 -4.74
CA PRO A 342 10.51 -10.43 -4.91
C PRO A 342 11.42 -10.83 -6.08
N THR A 343 11.62 -12.13 -6.29
CA THR A 343 12.43 -12.65 -7.41
C THR A 343 11.79 -12.39 -8.76
N ASP A 344 10.46 -12.35 -8.83
CA ASP A 344 9.76 -12.03 -10.06
C ASP A 344 9.82 -10.54 -10.34
N ASN A 345 9.85 -9.67 -9.31
CA ASN A 345 10.11 -8.25 -9.52
C ASN A 345 11.49 -7.99 -10.15
N ILE A 346 12.52 -8.75 -9.76
CA ILE A 346 13.85 -8.71 -10.39
C ILE A 346 13.77 -9.13 -11.86
N PHE A 347 13.00 -10.18 -12.18
CA PHE A 347 12.80 -10.61 -13.56
C PHE A 347 12.07 -9.55 -14.40
N SER A 348 10.99 -8.96 -13.86
CA SER A 348 10.25 -7.88 -14.51
C SER A 348 11.15 -6.66 -14.75
N PHE A 349 12.00 -6.31 -13.78
CA PHE A 349 13.01 -5.28 -13.93
C PHE A 349 13.98 -5.58 -15.09
N GLY A 350 14.51 -6.80 -15.17
CA GLY A 350 15.39 -7.22 -16.28
C GLY A 350 14.71 -7.11 -17.65
N CYS A 351 13.43 -7.50 -17.72
CA CYS A 351 12.61 -7.36 -18.92
C CYS A 351 12.42 -5.88 -19.32
N LEU A 352 12.12 -5.00 -18.35
CA LEU A 352 11.97 -3.56 -18.60
C LEU A 352 13.28 -2.91 -19.04
N PHE A 353 14.38 -3.33 -18.43
CA PHE A 353 15.72 -2.86 -18.81
C PHE A 353 16.02 -3.26 -20.27
N TYR A 354 15.71 -4.49 -20.65
CA TYR A 354 15.83 -4.92 -22.05
C TYR A 354 14.89 -4.14 -22.98
N GLU A 355 13.63 -3.99 -22.63
CA GLU A 355 12.64 -3.22 -23.42
C GLU A 355 13.10 -1.78 -23.65
N LEU A 356 13.75 -1.16 -22.67
CA LEU A 356 14.21 0.21 -22.80
C LEU A 356 15.44 0.34 -23.72
N PHE A 357 16.28 -0.69 -23.82
CA PHE A 357 17.50 -0.68 -24.65
C PHE A 357 17.31 -1.32 -26.03
N SER A 358 16.34 -2.21 -26.16
CA SER A 358 15.92 -2.77 -27.44
C SER A 358 14.91 -1.83 -28.10
N VAL A 359 14.97 -1.67 -29.43
CA VAL A 359 13.93 -0.92 -30.18
C VAL A 359 12.67 -1.79 -30.37
N VAL A 360 12.64 -2.99 -29.78
CA VAL A 360 11.61 -4.01 -30.01
C VAL A 360 10.53 -3.90 -28.95
N ASP A 361 9.29 -3.68 -29.38
CA ASP A 361 8.12 -3.76 -28.50
C ASP A 361 7.93 -5.20 -28.01
N THR A 362 8.39 -5.49 -26.80
CA THR A 362 8.01 -6.72 -26.10
C THR A 362 6.59 -6.55 -25.58
N LYS A 363 5.58 -6.92 -26.39
CA LYS A 363 4.19 -6.84 -25.93
C LYS A 363 4.03 -7.56 -24.57
N PRO A 364 3.44 -6.89 -23.55
CA PRO A 364 3.34 -7.44 -22.20
C PRO A 364 2.58 -8.77 -22.10
N SER A 365 1.70 -9.06 -23.06
CA SER A 365 0.80 -10.22 -23.02
C SER A 365 1.48 -11.57 -23.27
N SER A 366 2.78 -11.57 -23.58
CA SER A 366 3.53 -12.82 -23.72
C SER A 366 3.96 -13.31 -22.33
N SER A 367 3.59 -14.55 -22.00
CA SER A 367 3.98 -15.19 -20.74
C SER A 367 5.49 -15.05 -20.50
N THR A 368 5.93 -15.03 -19.23
CA THR A 368 7.35 -15.01 -18.84
C THR A 368 8.21 -16.00 -19.64
N LYS A 369 7.66 -17.16 -20.02
CA LYS A 369 8.32 -18.16 -20.88
C LYS A 369 8.58 -17.67 -22.31
N GLN A 370 7.63 -16.93 -22.89
CA GLN A 370 7.75 -16.40 -24.25
C GLN A 370 8.72 -15.21 -24.33
N ARG A 371 8.76 -14.34 -23.31
CA ARG A 371 9.66 -13.18 -23.27
C ARG A 371 11.14 -13.57 -23.37
N ARG A 372 11.51 -14.75 -22.85
CA ARG A 372 12.90 -15.26 -22.88
C ARG A 372 13.46 -15.47 -24.28
N HIS A 373 12.63 -15.75 -25.27
CA HIS A 373 13.09 -15.99 -26.65
C HIS A 373 13.28 -14.71 -27.47
N LEU A 374 12.80 -13.57 -26.98
CA LEU A 374 12.81 -12.30 -27.71
C LEU A 374 14.10 -11.48 -27.54
N ILE A 375 15.05 -11.99 -26.75
CA ILE A 375 16.25 -11.27 -26.36
C ILE A 375 17.38 -11.53 -27.37
N ALA A 376 17.30 -10.90 -28.55
CA ALA A 376 18.21 -11.17 -29.68
C ALA A 376 19.30 -10.11 -29.89
N ASP A 377 19.00 -8.83 -29.63
CA ASP A 377 19.92 -7.72 -29.86
C ASP A 377 20.65 -7.33 -28.57
N ARG A 378 21.98 -7.25 -28.65
CA ARG A 378 22.83 -6.97 -27.50
C ARG A 378 23.04 -5.46 -27.33
N PRO A 379 22.65 -4.87 -26.17
CA PRO A 379 23.08 -3.54 -25.79
C PRO A 379 24.56 -3.56 -25.36
N TYR A 380 25.01 -2.51 -24.66
CA TYR A 380 26.35 -2.46 -24.06
C TYR A 380 26.62 -3.69 -23.18
N LYS A 381 27.87 -4.16 -23.19
CA LYS A 381 28.28 -5.43 -22.57
C LYS A 381 27.82 -5.58 -21.10
N TYR A 382 27.98 -4.54 -20.29
CA TYR A 382 27.63 -4.56 -18.87
C TYR A 382 26.10 -4.51 -18.63
N VAL A 383 25.38 -3.66 -19.38
CA VAL A 383 23.91 -3.63 -19.34
C VAL A 383 23.34 -4.99 -19.71
N TRP A 384 23.89 -5.61 -20.76
CA TRP A 384 23.47 -6.92 -21.21
C TRP A 384 23.70 -8.00 -20.16
N GLN A 385 24.87 -8.01 -19.51
CA GLN A 385 25.17 -8.97 -18.45
C GLN A 385 24.16 -8.86 -17.30
N LEU A 386 23.89 -7.65 -16.80
CA LEU A 386 22.91 -7.44 -15.73
C LEU A 386 21.51 -7.88 -16.14
N ILE A 387 21.09 -7.61 -17.38
CA ILE A 387 19.81 -8.11 -17.93
C ILE A 387 19.76 -9.64 -17.87
N GLN A 388 20.82 -10.32 -18.28
CA GLN A 388 20.88 -11.78 -18.27
C GLN A 388 20.80 -12.36 -16.86
N GLU A 389 21.49 -11.75 -15.90
CA GLU A 389 21.46 -12.15 -14.49
C GLU A 389 20.07 -11.93 -13.89
N CYS A 390 19.44 -10.79 -14.12
CA CYS A 390 18.06 -10.52 -13.70
C CYS A 390 17.05 -11.51 -14.31
N CYS A 391 17.29 -11.91 -15.57
CA CYS A 391 16.43 -12.82 -16.32
C CYS A 391 16.82 -14.31 -16.18
N ALA A 392 17.71 -14.66 -15.25
CA ALA A 392 18.16 -16.04 -15.05
C ALA A 392 16.99 -16.99 -14.74
N GLU A 393 17.07 -18.22 -15.28
CA GLU A 393 16.05 -19.25 -15.07
C GLU A 393 16.03 -19.74 -13.62
N ASP A 394 17.21 -19.95 -13.06
CA ASP A 394 17.40 -20.28 -11.66
C ASP A 394 17.22 -19.01 -10.81
N LEU A 395 16.26 -19.06 -9.90
CA LEU A 395 15.94 -17.96 -8.99
C LEU A 395 17.13 -17.60 -8.10
N GLY A 396 17.98 -18.57 -7.75
CA GLY A 396 19.16 -18.35 -6.90
C GLY A 396 20.29 -17.61 -7.61
N ASN A 397 20.25 -17.51 -8.94
CA ASN A 397 21.24 -16.78 -9.74
C ASN A 397 20.80 -15.34 -10.04
N ARG A 398 19.58 -14.94 -9.66
CA ARG A 398 19.11 -13.56 -9.85
C ARG A 398 19.72 -12.67 -8.75
N PRO A 399 20.24 -11.49 -9.08
CA PRO A 399 20.74 -10.55 -8.09
C PRO A 399 19.60 -9.97 -7.26
N THR A 400 19.90 -9.55 -6.05
CA THR A 400 19.02 -8.74 -5.21
C THR A 400 18.89 -7.32 -5.78
N MET A 401 17.85 -6.58 -5.37
CA MET A 401 17.73 -5.17 -5.75
C MET A 401 18.88 -4.31 -5.23
N ASP A 402 19.48 -4.67 -4.09
CA ASP A 402 20.65 -3.98 -3.54
C ASP A 402 21.87 -4.14 -4.45
N GLU A 403 22.12 -5.37 -4.92
CA GLU A 403 23.20 -5.67 -5.89
C GLU A 403 22.96 -4.97 -7.23
N ILE A 404 21.71 -4.97 -7.73
CA ILE A 404 21.34 -4.25 -8.96
C ILE A 404 21.62 -2.74 -8.84
N VAL A 405 21.23 -2.11 -7.73
CA VAL A 405 21.47 -0.67 -7.53
C VAL A 405 22.97 -0.38 -7.47
N GLN A 406 23.75 -1.18 -6.73
CA GLN A 406 25.21 -1.03 -6.63
C GLN A 406 25.91 -1.21 -7.99
N GLU A 407 25.50 -2.22 -8.75
CA GLU A 407 26.00 -2.49 -10.10
C GLU A 407 25.80 -1.27 -11.00
N ILE A 408 24.57 -0.75 -11.10
CA ILE A 408 24.24 0.37 -11.98
C ILE A 408 24.96 1.66 -11.53
N GLU A 409 25.08 1.91 -10.22
CA GLU A 409 25.81 3.07 -9.69
C GLU A 409 27.31 3.03 -10.00
N SER A 410 27.88 1.84 -10.20
CA SER A 410 29.30 1.68 -10.56
C SER A 410 29.61 2.02 -12.02
N TRP A 411 28.58 2.12 -12.87
CA TRP A 411 28.77 2.37 -14.29
C TRP A 411 29.19 3.82 -14.53
N THR A 412 30.37 4.00 -15.12
CA THR A 412 30.80 5.28 -15.67
C THR A 412 30.07 5.49 -16.98
N ILE A 413 29.00 6.26 -16.94
CA ILE A 413 28.18 6.56 -18.12
C ILE A 413 28.67 7.92 -18.65
N ASP A 414 29.64 7.86 -19.56
CA ASP A 414 30.16 9.02 -20.29
C ASP A 414 29.24 9.47 -21.43
#